data_AF-A0AAW5UD74-F1
#
_entry.id   AF-A0AAW5UD74-F1
#
_cell.length_a   1.000
_cell.length_b   1.000
_cell.length_c   1.000
_cell.angle_alpha   90.00
_cell.angle_beta   90.00
_cell.angle_gamma   90.00
#
_symmetry.space_group_name_H-M   'P 1'
#
loop_
_entity.id
_entity.type
_entity.pdbx_description
1 polymer ?
#
loop_
_entity_poly.entity_id
_entity_poly.type
_entity_poly.pdbx_seq_one_letter_code
_entity_poly.pdbx_strand_id
1 'polypeptide(L)'
;MDQDLADDMKYLILAVVMLPLSVMAGEPDGTLIADGKSSTTYQLITSSGYMYECPDFSRDHASEPFQHIQQVMDETLKKYVFQFFIHAQIDDDRGIESTTDRQRNEIKTFDNSPEAMIGFEGETMVFKWKFLLPKGLLTTKNFTHIHQLKGIDNKAGTADVSTPLITFTCRTTGSGKKEKQVLQVRHHDRHTNTLKTMASADLTLLMGHWVEVTESVRFGEKGLYSVVINDVKTGEQVLRVDAESCDMWRTDCAGLRPKWGIYRYIGDNRSMENLLRDEELRFADFSIQKILQPNHICQPIVKRESEHKTYDVLGRRTAQVNRQGLIIIKGRKYFSKK
;
A
#
# COMPACT_ATOMS: atom_id res chain seq x y z
N MET A 1 -20.85 33.80 21.22
CA MET A 1 -20.71 32.92 20.04
C MET A 1 -21.00 31.54 20.58
N ASP A 2 -22.20 31.03 20.31
CA ASP A 2 -22.79 29.92 21.06
C ASP A 2 -22.01 28.62 20.92
N GLN A 3 -21.87 27.93 22.05
CA GLN A 3 -21.21 26.63 22.18
C GLN A 3 -21.82 25.59 21.22
N ASP A 4 -23.12 25.69 20.96
CA ASP A 4 -23.85 24.79 20.05
C ASP A 4 -23.45 24.98 18.57
N LEU A 5 -23.12 26.20 18.14
CA LEU A 5 -22.58 26.47 16.79
C LEU A 5 -21.17 25.90 16.59
N ALA A 6 -20.39 25.80 17.67
CA ALA A 6 -19.05 25.23 17.64
C ALA A 6 -19.07 23.69 17.61
N ASP A 7 -20.06 23.06 18.26
CA ASP A 7 -20.22 21.61 18.22
C ASP A 7 -20.95 21.15 16.94
N ASP A 8 -21.93 21.90 16.42
CA ASP A 8 -22.52 21.64 15.09
C ASP A 8 -21.49 21.81 13.95
N MET A 9 -20.53 22.75 14.08
CA MET A 9 -19.41 22.87 13.15
C MET A 9 -18.39 21.73 13.26
N LYS A 10 -18.21 21.11 14.43
CA LYS A 10 -17.36 19.91 14.55
C LYS A 10 -17.98 18.73 13.82
N TYR A 11 -19.29 18.52 13.94
CA TYR A 11 -19.98 17.45 13.22
C TYR A 11 -20.06 17.71 11.71
N LEU A 12 -20.13 18.98 11.28
CA LEU A 12 -20.08 19.35 9.86
C LEU A 12 -18.66 19.19 9.27
N ILE A 13 -17.60 19.47 10.04
CA ILE A 13 -16.20 19.22 9.64
C ILE A 13 -15.92 17.71 9.62
N LEU A 14 -16.52 16.94 10.54
CA LEU A 14 -16.43 15.47 10.53
C LEU A 14 -17.18 14.86 9.32
N ALA A 15 -18.33 15.43 8.93
CA ALA A 15 -19.10 14.98 7.77
C ALA A 15 -18.48 15.39 6.42
N VAL A 16 -17.63 16.41 6.38
CA VAL A 16 -16.90 16.82 5.16
C VAL A 16 -15.55 16.10 5.01
N VAL A 17 -14.94 15.63 6.11
CA VAL A 17 -13.74 14.79 6.09
C VAL A 17 -14.08 13.30 5.93
N MET A 18 -15.32 12.90 6.27
CA MET A 18 -15.88 11.55 6.10
C MET A 18 -17.12 11.55 5.20
N LEU A 19 -17.19 12.42 4.20
CA LEU A 19 -17.88 12.02 2.97
C LEU A 19 -17.20 10.71 2.56
N PRO A 20 -17.93 9.68 2.08
CA PRO A 20 -17.24 8.66 1.33
C PRO A 20 -16.38 9.44 0.34
N LEU A 21 -15.09 9.11 0.22
CA LEU A 21 -14.44 9.31 -1.05
C LEU A 21 -15.25 8.47 -2.06
N SER A 22 -16.45 8.92 -2.43
CA SER A 22 -17.01 8.79 -3.76
C SER A 22 -16.08 9.63 -4.59
N VAL A 23 -14.93 9.00 -4.84
CA VAL A 23 -13.83 9.48 -5.63
C VAL A 23 -14.48 10.04 -6.89
N MET A 24 -14.20 11.30 -7.21
CA MET A 24 -14.06 11.65 -8.63
C MET A 24 -12.83 10.87 -9.10
N ALA A 25 -12.94 9.54 -9.22
CA ALA A 25 -11.83 8.68 -9.60
C ALA A 25 -11.64 8.92 -11.07
N GLY A 26 -10.63 9.74 -11.40
CA GLY A 26 -9.92 9.53 -12.65
C GLY A 26 -9.39 8.09 -12.73
N GLU A 27 -8.96 7.69 -13.91
CA GLU A 27 -8.29 6.40 -14.08
C GLU A 27 -7.12 6.26 -13.07
N PRO A 28 -6.87 5.05 -12.56
CA PRO A 28 -5.73 4.81 -11.67
C PRO A 28 -4.41 5.19 -12.36
N ASP A 29 -3.48 5.76 -11.60
CA ASP A 29 -2.15 6.19 -12.10
C ASP A 29 -1.25 5.01 -12.47
N GLY A 30 -1.49 3.85 -11.87
CA GLY A 30 -0.79 2.60 -12.20
C GLY A 30 -1.70 1.40 -12.02
N THR A 31 -1.63 0.46 -12.96
CA THR A 31 -2.35 -0.81 -12.89
C THR A 31 -1.46 -1.96 -13.32
N LEU A 32 -1.67 -3.14 -12.75
CA LEU A 32 -1.07 -4.38 -13.23
C LEU A 32 -2.12 -5.50 -13.18
N ILE A 33 -2.50 -5.97 -14.37
CA ILE A 33 -3.54 -6.97 -14.59
C ILE A 33 -2.95 -8.13 -15.39
N ALA A 34 -3.13 -9.36 -14.92
CA ALA A 34 -2.69 -10.55 -15.62
C ALA A 34 -3.46 -10.72 -16.95
N ASP A 35 -2.72 -11.01 -18.03
CA ASP A 35 -3.21 -11.17 -19.39
C ASP A 35 -3.25 -12.63 -19.87
N GLY A 36 -2.85 -13.57 -19.01
CA GLY A 36 -2.81 -15.00 -19.26
C GLY A 36 -1.56 -15.50 -19.99
N LYS A 37 -0.57 -14.64 -20.23
CA LYS A 37 0.67 -15.01 -20.93
C LYS A 37 1.83 -15.18 -19.96
N SER A 38 1.90 -16.35 -19.32
CA SER A 38 2.95 -16.65 -18.32
C SER A 38 4.37 -16.40 -18.85
N SER A 39 4.67 -16.81 -20.09
CA SER A 39 5.99 -16.62 -20.71
C SER A 39 6.48 -15.16 -20.75
N THR A 40 5.56 -14.19 -20.68
CA THR A 40 5.87 -12.75 -20.75
C THR A 40 5.54 -12.00 -19.46
N THR A 41 5.32 -12.70 -18.34
CA THR A 41 4.88 -12.10 -17.06
C THR A 41 5.81 -10.98 -16.58
N TYR A 42 7.13 -11.16 -16.64
CA TYR A 42 8.07 -10.12 -16.22
C TYR A 42 8.10 -8.91 -17.15
N GLN A 43 7.88 -9.10 -18.45
CA GLN A 43 7.75 -7.98 -19.38
C GLN A 43 6.47 -7.20 -19.11
N LEU A 44 5.36 -7.87 -18.80
CA LEU A 44 4.12 -7.22 -18.38
C LEU A 44 4.31 -6.40 -17.10
N ILE A 45 4.94 -6.97 -16.05
CA ILE A 45 5.24 -6.29 -14.79
C ILE A 45 6.09 -5.04 -15.05
N THR A 46 7.19 -5.18 -15.78
CA THR A 46 8.14 -4.08 -16.01
C THR A 46 7.59 -2.99 -16.92
N SER A 47 6.89 -3.36 -18.00
CA SER A 47 6.25 -2.38 -18.90
C SER A 47 5.10 -1.61 -18.24
N SER A 48 4.52 -2.16 -17.18
CA SER A 48 3.48 -1.52 -16.37
C SER A 48 4.05 -0.63 -15.25
N GLY A 49 5.37 -0.39 -15.24
CA GLY A 49 6.03 0.50 -14.28
C GLY A 49 6.36 -0.14 -12.94
N TYR A 50 6.24 -1.46 -12.81
CA TYR A 50 6.64 -2.21 -11.61
C TYR A 50 8.00 -2.88 -11.81
N MET A 51 8.55 -3.43 -10.73
CA MET A 51 9.74 -4.28 -10.74
C MET A 51 9.47 -5.56 -9.96
N TYR A 52 10.20 -6.62 -10.27
CA TYR A 52 10.13 -7.89 -9.56
C TYR A 52 11.44 -8.18 -8.83
N GLU A 53 11.33 -8.95 -7.75
CA GLU A 53 12.39 -9.44 -6.88
C GLU A 53 12.11 -10.94 -6.67
N CYS A 54 12.60 -11.79 -7.58
CA CYS A 54 12.25 -13.21 -7.67
C CYS A 54 13.48 -14.12 -7.49
N PRO A 55 13.32 -15.33 -6.92
CA PRO A 55 14.40 -16.29 -6.70
C PRO A 55 14.56 -17.27 -7.88
N ASP A 56 14.40 -16.80 -9.12
CA ASP A 56 14.31 -17.65 -10.33
C ASP A 56 15.53 -18.52 -10.61
N PHE A 57 16.67 -18.15 -10.04
CA PHE A 57 17.95 -18.84 -10.20
C PHE A 57 18.48 -19.35 -8.84
N SER A 58 17.64 -19.40 -7.80
CA SER A 58 18.05 -19.87 -6.49
C SER A 58 18.41 -21.35 -6.52
N ARG A 59 19.64 -21.66 -6.11
CA ARG A 59 20.11 -23.02 -5.80
C ARG A 59 19.76 -24.04 -6.89
N ASP A 60 18.81 -24.94 -6.64
CA ASP A 60 18.45 -26.01 -7.58
C ASP A 60 17.92 -25.43 -8.91
N HIS A 61 17.33 -24.23 -8.88
CA HIS A 61 16.90 -23.48 -10.06
C HIS A 61 18.06 -22.83 -10.83
N ALA A 62 19.30 -22.83 -10.30
CA ALA A 62 20.44 -22.22 -10.99
C ALA A 62 20.77 -22.92 -12.32
N SER A 63 20.52 -24.24 -12.39
CA SER A 63 20.75 -25.05 -13.59
C SER A 63 19.55 -25.10 -14.53
N GLU A 64 18.33 -25.09 -13.97
CA GLU A 64 17.06 -25.04 -14.71
C GLU A 64 16.18 -23.95 -14.09
N PRO A 65 16.23 -22.71 -14.63
CA PRO A 65 15.53 -21.58 -14.04
C PRO A 65 14.02 -21.80 -13.94
N PHE A 66 13.45 -21.47 -12.78
CA PHE A 66 12.02 -21.52 -12.53
C PHE A 66 11.43 -20.12 -12.47
N GLN A 67 10.42 -19.82 -13.28
CA GLN A 67 9.73 -18.54 -13.23
C GLN A 67 8.79 -18.50 -12.02
N HIS A 68 9.16 -17.77 -10.96
CA HIS A 68 8.40 -17.74 -9.71
C HIS A 68 7.15 -16.86 -9.74
N ILE A 69 6.99 -16.01 -10.75
CA ILE A 69 5.71 -15.31 -10.99
C ILE A 69 5.15 -15.73 -12.34
N GLN A 70 4.04 -16.47 -12.28
CA GLN A 70 3.33 -16.97 -13.45
C GLN A 70 1.91 -16.43 -13.47
N GLN A 71 1.12 -16.81 -14.47
CA GLN A 71 -0.28 -16.44 -14.59
C GLN A 71 -1.16 -17.68 -14.77
N VAL A 72 -2.34 -17.67 -14.15
CA VAL A 72 -3.32 -18.77 -14.25
C VAL A 72 -4.73 -18.23 -14.35
N MET A 73 -5.61 -18.94 -15.07
CA MET A 73 -7.05 -18.66 -15.04
C MET A 73 -7.60 -19.03 -13.68
N ASP A 74 -8.10 -18.04 -12.92
CA ASP A 74 -8.76 -18.29 -11.65
C ASP A 74 -10.25 -18.55 -11.85
N GLU A 75 -10.72 -19.67 -11.34
CA GLU A 75 -12.11 -20.10 -11.52
C GLU A 75 -13.11 -19.29 -10.67
N THR A 76 -12.67 -18.64 -9.59
CA THR A 76 -13.55 -17.83 -8.74
C THR A 76 -13.72 -16.44 -9.33
N LEU A 77 -12.61 -15.81 -9.73
CA LEU A 77 -12.62 -14.47 -10.31
C LEU A 77 -12.94 -14.45 -11.82
N LYS A 78 -12.95 -15.63 -12.48
CA LYS A 78 -13.20 -15.80 -13.93
C LYS A 78 -12.27 -14.95 -14.80
N LYS A 79 -11.00 -14.87 -14.42
CA LYS A 79 -9.95 -14.14 -15.16
C LYS A 79 -8.57 -14.67 -14.81
N TYR A 80 -7.59 -14.27 -15.60
CA TYR A 80 -6.20 -14.54 -15.26
C TYR A 80 -5.76 -13.74 -14.02
N VAL A 81 -4.95 -14.37 -13.18
CA VAL A 81 -4.35 -13.81 -11.97
C VAL A 81 -2.88 -14.18 -11.92
N PHE A 82 -2.09 -13.48 -11.11
CA PHE A 82 -0.68 -13.82 -10.88
C PHE A 82 -0.56 -14.91 -9.81
N GLN A 83 0.30 -15.90 -10.04
CA GLN A 83 0.74 -16.89 -9.05
C GLN A 83 2.17 -16.58 -8.63
N PHE A 84 2.40 -16.42 -7.34
CA PHE A 84 3.70 -16.20 -6.73
C PHE A 84 4.09 -17.48 -5.99
N PHE A 85 5.08 -18.18 -6.52
CA PHE A 85 5.62 -19.40 -5.92
C PHE A 85 6.76 -19.07 -4.97
N ILE A 86 6.88 -19.83 -3.89
CA ILE A 86 8.10 -19.89 -3.08
C ILE A 86 8.30 -21.31 -2.54
N HIS A 87 9.48 -21.89 -2.74
CA HIS A 87 9.84 -23.24 -2.35
C HIS A 87 10.66 -23.22 -1.07
N ALA A 88 10.18 -23.83 0.01
CA ALA A 88 10.78 -23.74 1.34
C ALA A 88 12.24 -24.22 1.37
N GLN A 89 12.55 -25.30 0.66
CA GLN A 89 13.86 -25.94 0.70
C GLN A 89 14.82 -25.48 -0.39
N ILE A 90 14.37 -24.69 -1.37
CA ILE A 90 15.17 -24.30 -2.54
C ILE A 90 15.45 -22.78 -2.52
N ASP A 91 14.41 -21.96 -2.43
CA ASP A 91 14.53 -20.54 -2.75
C ASP A 91 15.28 -19.75 -1.66
N ASP A 92 15.86 -18.61 -2.03
CA ASP A 92 16.54 -17.67 -1.13
C ASP A 92 16.02 -16.22 -1.33
N ASP A 93 16.74 -15.20 -0.86
CA ASP A 93 16.44 -13.79 -1.16
C ASP A 93 16.95 -13.39 -2.55
N ARG A 94 16.15 -13.67 -3.60
CA ARG A 94 16.37 -13.22 -5.00
C ARG A 94 17.57 -13.86 -5.72
N GLY A 95 17.84 -15.14 -5.50
CA GLY A 95 19.00 -15.85 -6.03
C GLY A 95 20.32 -15.50 -5.33
N ILE A 96 20.28 -14.89 -4.14
CA ILE A 96 21.49 -14.52 -3.38
C ILE A 96 21.81 -15.64 -2.38
N GLU A 97 22.68 -16.57 -2.79
CA GLU A 97 23.06 -17.76 -2.02
C GLU A 97 23.56 -17.45 -0.60
N SER A 98 24.27 -16.33 -0.41
CA SER A 98 24.79 -15.92 0.89
C SER A 98 23.71 -15.46 1.87
N THR A 99 22.48 -15.23 1.39
CA THR A 99 21.34 -14.82 2.22
C THR A 99 20.54 -16.06 2.60
N THR A 100 20.88 -16.65 3.74
CA THR A 100 20.37 -17.98 4.15
C THR A 100 19.25 -17.92 5.17
N ASP A 101 18.84 -16.74 5.63
CA ASP A 101 17.88 -16.58 6.73
C ASP A 101 16.45 -16.27 6.26
N ARG A 102 16.26 -16.00 4.96
CA ARG A 102 15.00 -15.52 4.40
C ARG A 102 14.82 -15.88 2.93
N GLN A 103 13.58 -15.79 2.47
CA GLN A 103 13.18 -16.01 1.08
C GLN A 103 12.36 -14.82 0.57
N ARG A 104 12.49 -14.48 -0.72
CA ARG A 104 11.70 -13.39 -1.33
C ARG A 104 11.24 -13.71 -2.74
N ASN A 105 9.95 -13.53 -2.97
CA ASN A 105 9.33 -13.38 -4.28
C ASN A 105 8.32 -12.23 -4.21
N GLU A 106 8.68 -11.04 -4.68
CA GLU A 106 7.85 -9.83 -4.58
C GLU A 106 7.85 -9.02 -5.88
N ILE A 107 6.78 -8.27 -6.12
CA ILE A 107 6.76 -7.11 -7.01
C ILE A 107 6.75 -5.82 -6.20
N LYS A 108 7.20 -4.72 -6.79
CA LYS A 108 7.27 -3.41 -6.15
C LYS A 108 7.17 -2.28 -7.17
N THR A 109 6.85 -1.07 -6.72
CA THR A 109 7.29 0.13 -7.44
C THR A 109 8.72 0.49 -6.99
N PHE A 110 9.41 1.35 -7.73
CA PHE A 110 10.80 1.70 -7.46
C PHE A 110 11.14 3.09 -8.00
N ASP A 111 12.39 3.52 -7.83
CA ASP A 111 12.86 4.86 -8.18
C ASP A 111 12.72 5.22 -9.68
N ASN A 112 12.63 4.23 -10.58
CA ASN A 112 12.31 4.48 -11.99
C ASN A 112 10.86 4.15 -12.38
N SER A 113 9.98 3.84 -11.42
CA SER A 113 8.53 3.81 -11.69
C SER A 113 8.03 5.22 -12.02
N PRO A 114 6.90 5.37 -12.74
CA PRO A 114 6.24 6.66 -12.88
C PRO A 114 6.03 7.33 -11.51
N GLU A 115 6.33 8.63 -11.40
CA GLU A 115 6.22 9.38 -10.14
C GLU A 115 4.82 9.31 -9.51
N ALA A 116 3.78 9.18 -10.35
CA ALA A 116 2.40 9.03 -9.90
C ALA A 116 2.15 7.72 -9.11
N MET A 117 3.05 6.73 -9.24
CA MET A 117 3.02 5.46 -8.51
C MET A 117 3.90 5.45 -7.24
N ILE A 118 4.58 6.56 -6.94
CA ILE A 118 5.44 6.75 -5.77
C ILE A 118 4.82 7.75 -4.80
N GLY A 119 4.85 7.44 -3.51
CA GLY A 119 4.33 8.29 -2.45
C GLY A 119 5.36 9.29 -1.96
N PHE A 120 5.09 10.58 -2.18
CA PHE A 120 5.89 11.66 -1.62
C PHE A 120 5.24 12.27 -0.37
N GLU A 121 6.03 12.96 0.43
CA GLU A 121 5.56 13.57 1.67
C GLU A 121 4.41 14.56 1.42
N GLY A 122 3.36 14.45 2.23
CA GLY A 122 2.15 15.26 2.10
C GLY A 122 1.12 14.75 1.09
N GLU A 123 1.50 13.83 0.20
CA GLU A 123 0.57 13.23 -0.76
C GLU A 123 -0.34 12.19 -0.13
N THR A 124 -1.49 11.95 -0.78
CA THR A 124 -2.38 10.85 -0.44
C THR A 124 -2.45 9.87 -1.59
N MET A 125 -2.32 8.58 -1.27
CA MET A 125 -2.43 7.50 -2.23
C MET A 125 -3.43 6.45 -1.75
N VAL A 126 -4.08 5.81 -2.72
CA VAL A 126 -4.94 4.65 -2.53
C VAL A 126 -4.37 3.51 -3.34
N PHE A 127 -4.10 2.41 -2.67
CA PHE A 127 -3.68 1.14 -3.24
C PHE A 127 -4.84 0.15 -3.16
N LYS A 128 -5.14 -0.53 -4.27
CA LYS A 128 -6.12 -1.62 -4.30
C LYS A 128 -5.51 -2.84 -4.95
N TRP A 129 -5.85 -4.01 -4.41
CA TRP A 129 -5.49 -5.30 -4.97
C TRP A 129 -6.37 -6.39 -4.37
N LYS A 130 -6.33 -7.58 -4.97
CA LYS A 130 -6.89 -8.79 -4.42
C LYS A 130 -5.78 -9.79 -4.14
N PHE A 131 -5.94 -10.61 -3.12
CA PHE A 131 -5.05 -11.75 -2.89
C PHE A 131 -5.80 -12.99 -2.41
N LEU A 132 -5.19 -14.14 -2.63
CA LEU A 132 -5.62 -15.43 -2.08
C LEU A 132 -4.40 -16.11 -1.45
N LEU A 133 -4.51 -16.42 -0.17
CA LEU A 133 -3.55 -17.28 0.52
C LEU A 133 -3.92 -18.74 0.27
N PRO A 134 -2.95 -19.62 0.02
CA PRO A 134 -3.27 -21.01 -0.26
C PRO A 134 -3.85 -21.71 0.98
N LYS A 135 -4.74 -22.69 0.75
CA LYS A 135 -5.27 -23.51 1.85
C LYS A 135 -4.13 -24.23 2.56
N GLY A 136 -4.10 -24.14 3.88
CA GLY A 136 -3.08 -24.78 4.71
C GLY A 136 -1.71 -24.09 4.70
N LEU A 137 -1.64 -22.80 4.30
CA LEU A 137 -0.43 -21.97 4.44
C LEU A 137 0.22 -22.22 5.81
N LEU A 138 1.53 -22.43 5.83
CA LEU A 138 2.28 -22.62 7.08
C LEU A 138 3.14 -21.39 7.36
N THR A 139 3.08 -20.93 8.61
CA THR A 139 3.86 -19.81 9.11
C THR A 139 4.55 -20.19 10.42
N THR A 140 5.69 -19.55 10.68
CA THR A 140 6.39 -19.69 11.95
C THR A 140 6.01 -18.53 12.88
N LYS A 141 6.61 -18.48 14.08
CA LYS A 141 6.51 -17.29 14.95
C LYS A 141 7.19 -16.06 14.36
N ASN A 142 8.00 -16.20 13.31
CA ASN A 142 8.65 -15.10 12.63
C ASN A 142 7.81 -14.57 11.46
N PHE A 143 8.32 -13.54 10.77
CA PHE A 143 7.53 -12.84 9.77
C PHE A 143 7.39 -13.64 8.46
N THR A 144 6.23 -13.47 7.83
CA THR A 144 5.95 -13.79 6.43
C THR A 144 5.16 -12.60 5.88
N HIS A 145 5.87 -11.61 5.35
CA HIS A 145 5.26 -10.41 4.78
C HIS A 145 4.64 -10.75 3.42
N ILE A 146 3.39 -10.33 3.23
CA ILE A 146 2.67 -10.47 1.96
C ILE A 146 2.40 -9.12 1.27
N HIS A 147 2.56 -8.04 2.03
CA HIS A 147 2.56 -6.66 1.53
C HIS A 147 3.40 -5.78 2.46
N GLN A 148 4.02 -4.75 1.89
CA GLN A 148 4.82 -3.78 2.61
C GLN A 148 4.66 -2.39 1.99
N LEU A 149 4.64 -1.35 2.84
CA LEU A 149 5.03 0.00 2.43
C LEU A 149 6.44 0.24 2.93
N LYS A 150 7.38 0.52 2.02
CA LYS A 150 8.81 0.67 2.37
C LYS A 150 9.39 1.89 1.69
N GLY A 151 10.30 2.57 2.38
CA GLY A 151 11.03 3.69 1.79
C GLY A 151 11.91 3.24 0.62
N ILE A 152 12.07 4.14 -0.34
CA ILE A 152 13.10 4.10 -1.37
C ILE A 152 14.31 4.85 -0.82
N ASP A 153 15.48 4.21 -0.88
CA ASP A 153 16.71 4.83 -0.42
C ASP A 153 17.04 6.08 -1.26
N ASN A 154 17.78 7.01 -0.68
CA ASN A 154 18.30 8.13 -1.45
C ASN A 154 19.54 7.72 -2.25
N LYS A 155 20.01 8.60 -3.15
CA LYS A 155 21.20 8.33 -3.98
C LYS A 155 22.47 8.09 -3.16
N ALA A 156 22.54 8.58 -1.93
CA ALA A 156 23.69 8.42 -1.05
C ALA A 156 23.67 7.09 -0.28
N GLY A 157 22.55 6.35 -0.30
CA GLY A 157 22.39 5.10 0.47
C GLY A 157 22.28 5.33 1.98
N THR A 158 21.80 6.50 2.40
CA THR A 158 21.81 6.93 3.81
C THR A 158 20.42 7.10 4.42
N ALA A 159 19.35 6.87 3.64
CA ALA A 159 18.01 7.09 4.13
C ALA A 159 17.60 6.01 5.14
N ASP A 160 16.70 6.35 6.08
CA ASP A 160 16.16 5.39 7.04
C ASP A 160 15.10 4.49 6.38
N VAL A 161 15.53 3.55 5.54
CA VAL A 161 14.64 2.69 4.76
C VAL A 161 14.84 1.20 5.04
N SER A 162 15.68 0.87 6.02
CA SER A 162 15.98 -0.50 6.44
C SER A 162 14.71 -1.23 6.90
N THR A 163 13.83 -0.54 7.65
CA THR A 163 12.59 -1.09 8.21
C THR A 163 11.36 -0.60 7.43
N PRO A 164 10.48 -1.51 6.96
CA PRO A 164 9.23 -1.12 6.32
C PRO A 164 8.36 -0.27 7.24
N LEU A 165 7.64 0.68 6.66
CA LEU A 165 6.70 1.56 7.36
C LEU A 165 5.44 0.79 7.79
N ILE A 166 4.89 0.01 6.86
CA ILE A 166 3.74 -0.88 7.07
C ILE A 166 4.13 -2.27 6.60
N THR A 167 3.69 -3.30 7.34
CA THR A 167 3.77 -4.70 6.90
C THR A 167 2.45 -5.39 7.12
N PHE A 168 2.08 -6.24 6.16
CA PHE A 168 1.00 -7.21 6.30
C PHE A 168 1.71 -8.53 6.47
N THR A 169 1.77 -9.04 7.70
CA THR A 169 2.54 -10.24 8.02
C THR A 169 1.64 -11.37 8.45
N CYS A 170 1.73 -12.50 7.75
CA CYS A 170 1.25 -13.77 8.26
C CYS A 170 2.26 -14.30 9.28
N ARG A 171 1.80 -14.82 10.43
CA ARG A 171 2.64 -15.48 11.44
C ARG A 171 1.84 -16.32 12.41
N THR A 172 2.51 -17.28 13.03
CA THR A 172 2.01 -18.04 14.18
C THR A 172 2.16 -17.23 15.47
N THR A 173 1.10 -17.20 16.27
CA THR A 173 1.03 -16.50 17.56
C THR A 173 0.49 -17.42 18.64
N GLY A 174 0.71 -17.07 19.91
CA GLY A 174 0.33 -17.91 21.05
C GLY A 174 1.31 -19.06 21.29
N SER A 175 0.88 -20.02 22.10
CA SER A 175 1.65 -21.21 22.46
C SER A 175 0.73 -22.37 22.87
N GLY A 176 1.19 -23.60 22.62
CA GLY A 176 0.46 -24.82 22.96
C GLY A 176 -0.95 -24.83 22.35
N LYS A 177 -1.98 -25.08 23.17
CA LYS A 177 -3.39 -25.11 22.72
C LYS A 177 -3.95 -23.77 22.23
N LYS A 178 -3.24 -22.66 22.46
CA LYS A 178 -3.64 -21.31 22.01
C LYS A 178 -2.90 -20.87 20.75
N GLU A 179 -2.10 -21.75 20.15
CA GLU A 179 -1.38 -21.47 18.92
C GLU A 179 -2.35 -21.26 17.77
N LYS A 180 -2.16 -20.18 17.00
CA LYS A 180 -2.94 -19.88 15.80
C LYS A 180 -2.14 -19.04 14.82
N GLN A 181 -2.49 -19.14 13.54
CA GLN A 181 -1.89 -18.32 12.49
C GLN A 181 -2.77 -17.09 12.23
N VAL A 182 -2.14 -15.93 12.16
CA VAL A 182 -2.84 -14.65 11.97
C VAL A 182 -2.19 -13.83 10.87
N LEU A 183 -3.02 -13.01 10.19
CA LEU A 183 -2.54 -11.85 9.45
C LEU A 183 -2.51 -10.66 10.41
N GLN A 184 -1.39 -9.95 10.46
CA GLN A 184 -1.23 -8.72 11.23
C GLN A 184 -0.86 -7.58 10.32
N VAL A 185 -1.61 -6.48 10.40
CA VAL A 185 -1.18 -5.19 9.87
C VAL A 185 -0.37 -4.49 10.94
N ARG A 186 0.91 -4.23 10.67
CA ARG A 186 1.86 -3.66 11.64
C ARG A 186 2.47 -2.39 11.08
N HIS A 187 2.67 -1.41 11.97
CA HIS A 187 3.25 -0.11 11.68
C HIS A 187 4.53 0.07 12.50
N HIS A 188 5.59 0.56 11.85
CA HIS A 188 6.84 0.91 12.52
C HIS A 188 7.01 2.43 12.56
N ASP A 189 6.99 2.95 13.78
CA ASP A 189 7.16 4.37 14.08
C ASP A 189 8.65 4.69 14.21
N ARG A 190 9.17 5.62 13.40
CA ARG A 190 10.62 5.90 13.35
C ARG A 190 11.12 6.65 14.58
N HIS A 191 10.26 7.41 15.26
CA HIS A 191 10.65 8.24 16.41
C HIS A 191 10.83 7.40 17.67
N THR A 192 9.97 6.39 17.84
CA THR A 192 10.01 5.48 18.99
C THR A 192 10.79 4.20 18.68
N ASN A 193 11.07 3.93 17.41
CA ASN A 193 11.61 2.67 16.91
C ASN A 193 10.76 1.45 17.33
N THR A 194 9.44 1.64 17.45
CA THR A 194 8.52 0.59 17.88
C THR A 194 7.73 0.00 16.71
N LEU A 195 7.55 -1.32 16.72
CA LEU A 195 6.73 -2.03 15.75
C LEU A 195 5.39 -2.43 16.40
N LYS A 196 4.34 -1.69 16.12
CA LYS A 196 3.00 -1.87 16.67
C LYS A 196 2.14 -2.73 15.76
N THR A 197 1.41 -3.70 16.32
CA THR A 197 0.32 -4.37 15.61
C THR A 197 -0.94 -3.51 15.68
N MET A 198 -1.42 -3.03 14.54
CA MET A 198 -2.60 -2.16 14.45
C MET A 198 -3.90 -2.97 14.41
N ALA A 199 -3.89 -4.08 13.69
CA ALA A 199 -4.99 -5.04 13.66
C ALA A 199 -4.47 -6.46 13.40
N SER A 200 -5.30 -7.45 13.73
CA SER A 200 -5.01 -8.86 13.50
C SER A 200 -6.28 -9.58 13.08
N ALA A 201 -6.19 -10.46 12.09
CA ALA A 201 -7.26 -11.38 11.69
C ALA A 201 -6.74 -12.82 11.73
N ASP A 202 -7.63 -13.77 12.03
CA ASP A 202 -7.32 -15.19 11.96
C ASP A 202 -7.12 -15.63 10.51
N LEU A 203 -6.04 -16.36 10.19
CA LEU A 203 -5.80 -16.80 8.81
C LEU A 203 -6.85 -17.79 8.32
N THR A 204 -7.62 -18.42 9.20
CA THR A 204 -8.76 -19.27 8.79
C THR A 204 -9.82 -18.49 8.00
N LEU A 205 -9.91 -17.17 8.16
CA LEU A 205 -10.78 -16.29 7.37
C LEU A 205 -10.20 -15.92 6.00
N LEU A 206 -8.92 -16.24 5.74
CA LEU A 206 -8.15 -15.78 4.57
C LEU A 206 -7.68 -16.94 3.68
N MET A 207 -7.31 -18.09 4.28
CA MET A 207 -6.75 -19.23 3.55
C MET A 207 -7.78 -19.90 2.65
N GLY A 208 -7.55 -19.87 1.34
CA GLY A 208 -8.45 -20.41 0.32
C GLY A 208 -9.60 -19.49 -0.06
N HIS A 209 -9.58 -18.24 0.43
CA HIS A 209 -10.57 -17.22 0.14
C HIS A 209 -9.91 -16.07 -0.62
N TRP A 210 -10.55 -15.60 -1.69
CA TRP A 210 -10.16 -14.35 -2.31
C TRP A 210 -10.62 -13.20 -1.42
N VAL A 211 -9.69 -12.33 -1.06
CA VAL A 211 -10.00 -11.07 -0.37
C VAL A 211 -9.55 -9.89 -1.21
N GLU A 212 -10.24 -8.77 -1.07
CA GLU A 212 -9.88 -7.49 -1.68
C GLU A 212 -9.44 -6.49 -0.63
N VAL A 213 -8.45 -5.69 -0.97
CA VAL A 213 -7.83 -4.70 -0.10
C VAL A 213 -8.01 -3.32 -0.70
N THR A 214 -8.40 -2.37 0.14
CA THR A 214 -8.23 -0.93 -0.13
C THR A 214 -7.39 -0.35 0.99
N GLU A 215 -6.15 0.04 0.68
CA GLU A 215 -5.21 0.70 1.59
C GLU A 215 -5.09 2.17 1.17
N SER A 216 -5.35 3.09 2.09
CA SER A 216 -5.30 4.54 1.86
C SER A 216 -4.30 5.17 2.81
N VAL A 217 -3.39 5.98 2.27
CA VAL A 217 -2.27 6.54 3.03
C VAL A 217 -2.12 8.01 2.71
N ARG A 218 -2.00 8.85 3.74
CA ARG A 218 -1.42 10.18 3.64
C ARG A 218 -0.01 10.13 4.20
N PHE A 219 0.98 10.32 3.35
CA PHE A 219 2.39 10.25 3.73
C PHE A 219 2.82 11.52 4.49
N GLY A 220 3.68 11.34 5.48
CA GLY A 220 4.19 12.42 6.33
C GLY A 220 4.23 12.05 7.81
N GLU A 221 4.91 12.86 8.61
CA GLU A 221 5.09 12.65 10.06
C GLU A 221 3.76 12.60 10.83
N LYS A 222 2.78 13.41 10.41
CA LYS A 222 1.40 13.38 10.91
C LYS A 222 0.49 12.85 9.81
N GLY A 223 0.79 11.64 9.37
CA GLY A 223 0.09 10.95 8.31
C GLY A 223 -1.27 10.40 8.73
N LEU A 224 -1.91 9.79 7.75
CA LEU A 224 -3.14 9.01 7.92
C LEU A 224 -2.90 7.63 7.32
N TYR A 225 -3.45 6.62 7.96
CA TYR A 225 -3.40 5.26 7.44
C TYR A 225 -4.76 4.58 7.65
N SER A 226 -5.33 4.06 6.58
CA SER A 226 -6.51 3.23 6.63
C SER A 226 -6.32 2.00 5.74
N VAL A 227 -6.78 0.85 6.21
CA VAL A 227 -6.93 -0.32 5.35
C VAL A 227 -8.23 -1.04 5.69
N VAL A 228 -8.93 -1.47 4.65
CA VAL A 228 -10.05 -2.41 4.75
C VAL A 228 -9.72 -3.64 3.90
N ILE A 229 -9.93 -4.82 4.48
CA ILE A 229 -9.84 -6.12 3.81
C ILE A 229 -11.20 -6.79 3.90
N ASN A 230 -11.79 -7.12 2.77
CA ASN A 230 -13.10 -7.79 2.68
C ASN A 230 -12.97 -9.12 1.91
N ASP A 231 -13.77 -10.12 2.29
CA ASP A 231 -13.96 -11.32 1.48
C ASP A 231 -14.68 -10.96 0.17
N VAL A 232 -14.13 -11.37 -0.96
CA VAL A 232 -14.65 -11.01 -2.30
C VAL A 232 -16.00 -11.65 -2.57
N LYS A 233 -16.26 -12.83 -2.01
CA LYS A 233 -17.48 -13.59 -2.27
C LYS A 233 -18.63 -13.12 -1.38
N THR A 234 -18.37 -12.88 -0.10
CA THR A 234 -19.42 -12.52 0.88
C THR A 234 -19.54 -11.02 1.09
N GLY A 235 -18.50 -10.25 0.79
CA GLY A 235 -18.41 -8.82 1.12
C GLY A 235 -18.17 -8.56 2.61
N GLU A 236 -18.00 -9.59 3.43
CA GLU A 236 -17.78 -9.44 4.86
C GLU A 236 -16.39 -8.87 5.14
N GLN A 237 -16.31 -7.94 6.11
CA GLN A 237 -15.06 -7.32 6.52
C GLN A 237 -14.23 -8.30 7.35
N VAL A 238 -13.04 -8.64 6.85
CA VAL A 238 -12.07 -9.52 7.52
C VAL A 238 -11.19 -8.71 8.48
N LEU A 239 -10.76 -7.53 8.08
CA LEU A 239 -9.87 -6.67 8.87
C LEU A 239 -10.07 -5.21 8.50
N ARG A 240 -10.00 -4.33 9.50
CA ARG A 240 -10.00 -2.88 9.32
C ARG A 240 -9.01 -2.21 10.26
N VAL A 241 -8.30 -1.22 9.75
CA VAL A 241 -7.51 -0.26 10.52
C VAL A 241 -7.92 1.13 10.07
N ASP A 242 -8.14 2.03 11.02
CA ASP A 242 -8.14 3.46 10.79
C ASP A 242 -7.22 4.08 11.84
N ALA A 243 -6.19 4.77 11.39
CA ALA A 243 -5.21 5.43 12.23
C ALA A 243 -5.01 6.86 11.75
N GLU A 244 -5.16 7.80 12.69
CA GLU A 244 -4.92 9.21 12.48
C GLU A 244 -3.61 9.62 13.15
N SER A 245 -2.95 10.64 12.60
CA SER A 245 -1.72 11.21 13.16
C SER A 245 -0.63 10.18 13.44
N CYS A 246 -0.48 9.17 12.58
CA CYS A 246 0.61 8.20 12.64
C CYS A 246 1.78 8.66 11.77
N ASP A 247 3.01 8.36 12.21
CA ASP A 247 4.21 8.62 11.42
C ASP A 247 4.24 7.74 10.16
N MET A 248 3.88 8.32 9.02
CA MET A 248 3.81 7.64 7.73
C MET A 248 4.94 8.09 6.80
N TRP A 249 6.13 8.34 7.37
CA TRP A 249 7.27 8.80 6.59
C TRP A 249 8.59 8.12 7.01
N ARG A 250 9.59 8.23 6.14
CA ARG A 250 10.96 7.78 6.40
C ARG A 250 11.92 8.92 6.14
N THR A 251 12.84 9.12 7.07
CA THR A 251 13.80 10.22 7.02
C THR A 251 14.71 10.08 5.80
N ASP A 252 14.87 11.17 5.07
CA ASP A 252 15.69 11.30 3.85
C ASP A 252 15.38 10.31 2.72
N CYS A 253 14.23 9.61 2.76
CA CYS A 253 13.84 8.70 1.69
C CYS A 253 13.51 9.46 0.39
N ALA A 254 13.73 8.81 -0.75
CA ALA A 254 13.34 9.35 -2.05
C ALA A 254 11.83 9.22 -2.33
N GLY A 255 11.09 8.55 -1.46
CA GLY A 255 9.67 8.26 -1.59
C GLY A 255 9.30 6.95 -0.91
N LEU A 256 8.00 6.67 -0.80
CA LEU A 256 7.45 5.43 -0.28
C LEU A 256 6.88 4.60 -1.43
N ARG A 257 7.14 3.30 -1.40
CA ARG A 257 6.67 2.34 -2.40
C ARG A 257 5.90 1.18 -1.76
N PRO A 258 4.84 0.70 -2.41
CA PRO A 258 4.28 -0.61 -2.11
C PRO A 258 5.16 -1.75 -2.64
N LYS A 259 5.11 -2.88 -1.95
CA LYS A 259 5.65 -4.19 -2.37
C LYS A 259 4.61 -5.26 -2.08
N TRP A 260 4.37 -6.18 -3.01
CA TRP A 260 3.42 -7.28 -2.85
C TRP A 260 4.10 -8.60 -3.19
N GLY A 261 3.76 -9.68 -2.49
CA GLY A 261 4.27 -11.02 -2.79
C GLY A 261 4.44 -11.86 -1.54
N ILE A 262 5.59 -12.50 -1.38
CA ILE A 262 5.98 -13.21 -0.17
C ILE A 262 7.44 -12.92 0.17
N TYR A 263 7.65 -12.45 1.40
CA TYR A 263 8.97 -12.23 1.99
C TYR A 263 8.97 -12.80 3.41
N ARG A 264 9.60 -13.96 3.60
CA ARG A 264 9.52 -14.72 4.86
C ARG A 264 10.88 -15.05 5.44
N TYR A 265 10.96 -15.01 6.77
CA TYR A 265 12.10 -15.51 7.52
C TYR A 265 12.01 -17.03 7.68
N ILE A 266 13.11 -17.71 7.39
CA ILE A 266 13.22 -19.18 7.41
C ILE A 266 14.26 -19.68 8.42
N GLY A 267 14.67 -18.83 9.37
CA GLY A 267 15.66 -19.16 10.38
C GLY A 267 17.08 -18.95 9.90
N ASP A 268 17.97 -18.52 10.79
CA ASP A 268 19.40 -18.40 10.48
C ASP A 268 19.92 -19.71 9.89
N ASN A 269 20.66 -19.62 8.79
CA ASN A 269 21.14 -20.78 8.04
C ASN A 269 20.02 -21.79 7.72
N ARG A 270 18.84 -21.28 7.35
CA ARG A 270 17.66 -22.06 6.93
C ARG A 270 17.10 -23.01 8.00
N SER A 271 17.44 -22.79 9.27
CA SER A 271 17.10 -23.69 10.38
C SER A 271 15.60 -23.96 10.60
N MET A 272 14.70 -23.18 9.99
CA MET A 272 13.25 -23.34 10.08
C MET A 272 12.60 -23.78 8.77
N GLU A 273 13.34 -24.06 7.69
CA GLU A 273 12.76 -24.39 6.38
C GLU A 273 11.84 -25.64 6.44
N ASN A 274 12.18 -26.61 7.29
CA ASN A 274 11.38 -27.83 7.50
C ASN A 274 10.09 -27.61 8.33
N LEU A 275 9.90 -26.41 8.88
CA LEU A 275 8.65 -26.00 9.55
C LEU A 275 7.68 -25.31 8.59
N LEU A 276 8.13 -25.05 7.36
CA LEU A 276 7.42 -24.36 6.32
C LEU A 276 7.11 -25.33 5.19
N ARG A 277 6.31 -24.87 4.23
CA ARG A 277 6.04 -25.58 2.98
C ARG A 277 6.29 -24.69 1.78
N ASP A 278 6.25 -25.30 0.61
CA ASP A 278 6.13 -24.59 -0.64
C ASP A 278 4.76 -23.90 -0.70
N GLU A 279 4.75 -22.62 -1.08
CA GLU A 279 3.55 -21.81 -1.12
C GLU A 279 3.32 -21.23 -2.50
N GLU A 280 2.05 -21.17 -2.89
CA GLU A 280 1.57 -20.43 -4.05
C GLU A 280 0.57 -19.38 -3.55
N LEU A 281 0.96 -18.11 -3.57
CA LEU A 281 0.04 -17.01 -3.28
C LEU A 281 -0.48 -16.46 -4.60
N ARG A 282 -1.76 -16.07 -4.65
CA ARG A 282 -2.32 -15.42 -5.83
C ARG A 282 -2.61 -13.97 -5.59
N PHE A 283 -2.40 -13.15 -6.61
CA PHE A 283 -2.72 -11.72 -6.59
C PHE A 283 -3.42 -11.29 -7.89
N ALA A 284 -4.29 -10.30 -7.78
CA ALA A 284 -4.98 -9.72 -8.93
C ALA A 284 -5.29 -8.23 -8.70
N ASP A 285 -5.60 -7.53 -9.79
CA ASP A 285 -6.15 -6.16 -9.77
C ASP A 285 -5.31 -5.13 -9.03
N PHE A 286 -3.99 -5.15 -9.20
CA PHE A 286 -3.16 -4.10 -8.62
C PHE A 286 -3.54 -2.76 -9.24
N SER A 287 -3.81 -1.78 -8.38
CA SER A 287 -4.17 -0.43 -8.73
C SER A 287 -3.52 0.53 -7.75
N ILE A 288 -2.93 1.59 -8.28
CA ILE A 288 -2.33 2.68 -7.53
C ILE A 288 -3.00 3.96 -8.01
N GLN A 289 -3.46 4.78 -7.06
CA GLN A 289 -4.05 6.07 -7.37
C GLN A 289 -3.53 7.12 -6.40
N LYS A 290 -2.99 8.20 -6.93
CA LYS A 290 -2.63 9.41 -6.19
C LYS A 290 -3.85 10.32 -6.15
N ILE A 291 -4.32 10.59 -4.94
CA ILE A 291 -5.46 11.48 -4.75
C ILE A 291 -4.93 12.91 -4.81
N LEU A 292 -5.28 13.60 -5.90
CA LEU A 292 -5.02 15.03 -6.03
C LEU A 292 -5.74 15.76 -4.88
N GLN A 293 -4.97 16.22 -3.91
CA GLN A 293 -5.54 17.01 -2.83
C GLN A 293 -5.92 18.40 -3.37
N PRO A 294 -7.09 18.94 -2.96
CA PRO A 294 -7.52 20.29 -3.33
C PRO A 294 -6.53 21.40 -2.96
N ASN A 295 -5.48 21.12 -2.18
CA ASN A 295 -4.44 22.09 -1.87
C ASN A 295 -3.64 22.54 -3.12
N HIS A 296 -3.71 21.78 -4.22
CA HIS A 296 -3.17 22.16 -5.54
C HIS A 296 -4.21 22.82 -6.45
N ILE A 297 -5.49 22.83 -6.03
CA ILE A 297 -6.50 23.71 -6.60
C ILE A 297 -6.34 25.02 -5.85
N CYS A 298 -5.84 26.06 -6.50
CA CYS A 298 -5.78 27.39 -5.90
C CYS A 298 -7.13 27.70 -5.26
N GLN A 299 -7.12 27.86 -3.92
CA GLN A 299 -8.30 28.24 -3.13
C GLN A 299 -8.97 29.41 -3.86
N PRO A 300 -10.20 29.27 -4.37
CA PRO A 300 -10.86 30.35 -5.09
C PRO A 300 -10.92 31.59 -4.19
N ILE A 301 -10.49 32.72 -4.72
CA ILE A 301 -10.50 33.99 -3.99
C ILE A 301 -11.67 34.82 -4.52
N VAL A 302 -12.50 35.33 -3.61
CA VAL A 302 -13.56 36.28 -3.94
C VAL A 302 -13.04 37.70 -3.71
N LYS A 303 -13.09 38.53 -4.75
CA LYS A 303 -12.73 39.96 -4.64
C LYS A 303 -13.99 40.81 -4.74
N ARG A 304 -14.34 41.50 -3.65
CA ARG A 304 -15.39 42.54 -3.67
C ARG A 304 -14.74 43.88 -3.98
N GLU A 305 -14.90 44.35 -5.22
CA GLU A 305 -14.31 45.62 -5.67
C GLU A 305 -14.74 46.83 -4.83
N SER A 306 -15.94 46.82 -4.25
CA SER A 306 -16.43 47.89 -3.38
C SER A 306 -15.63 48.07 -2.09
N GLU A 307 -14.89 47.05 -1.66
CA GLU A 307 -14.25 47.02 -0.33
C GLU A 307 -12.71 46.97 -0.39
N HIS A 308 -12.12 46.82 -1.58
CA HIS A 308 -10.67 46.58 -1.76
C HIS A 308 -10.11 45.44 -0.88
N LYS A 309 -10.96 44.46 -0.54
CA LYS A 309 -10.65 43.32 0.32
C LYS A 309 -10.79 42.00 -0.43
N THR A 310 -10.01 41.04 0.04
CA THR A 310 -9.88 39.70 -0.54
C THR A 310 -10.38 38.70 0.49
N TYR A 311 -11.24 37.77 0.06
CA TYR A 311 -11.85 36.76 0.92
C TYR A 311 -11.60 35.37 0.35
N ASP A 312 -11.40 34.37 1.22
CA ASP A 312 -11.37 32.96 0.82
C ASP A 312 -12.78 32.42 0.52
N VAL A 313 -12.89 31.18 0.05
CA VAL A 313 -14.19 30.53 -0.22
C VAL A 313 -15.09 30.38 1.00
N LEU A 314 -14.54 30.53 2.22
CA LEU A 314 -15.28 30.51 3.48
C LEU A 314 -15.65 31.93 3.95
N GLY A 315 -15.40 32.97 3.13
CA GLY A 315 -15.72 34.36 3.45
C GLY A 315 -14.77 35.00 4.45
N ARG A 316 -13.64 34.36 4.78
CA ARG A 316 -12.63 34.90 5.70
C ARG A 316 -11.71 35.85 4.95
N ARG A 317 -11.43 37.02 5.55
CA ARG A 317 -10.54 38.01 4.97
C ARG A 317 -9.11 37.44 4.90
N THR A 318 -8.49 37.49 3.73
CA THR A 318 -7.11 37.02 3.51
C THR A 318 -6.25 38.11 2.89
N ALA A 319 -4.95 38.11 3.23
CA ALA A 319 -3.94 38.98 2.63
C ALA A 319 -3.21 38.31 1.45
N GLN A 320 -3.37 36.99 1.27
CA GLN A 320 -2.72 36.23 0.21
C GLN A 320 -3.46 36.43 -1.12
N VAL A 321 -2.76 37.02 -2.09
CA VAL A 321 -3.24 37.15 -3.47
C VAL A 321 -2.58 36.05 -4.31
N ASN A 322 -3.00 34.80 -4.13
CA ASN A 322 -2.62 33.78 -5.10
C ASN A 322 -3.49 34.00 -6.35
N ARG A 323 -2.90 34.51 -7.43
CA ARG A 323 -3.62 34.97 -8.64
C ARG A 323 -3.95 33.85 -9.62
N GLN A 324 -3.64 32.60 -9.30
CA GLN A 324 -4.02 31.45 -10.10
C GLN A 324 -5.36 30.91 -9.58
N GLY A 325 -6.27 30.52 -10.46
CA GLY A 325 -7.57 29.92 -10.09
C GLY A 325 -8.82 30.75 -10.41
N LEU A 326 -9.94 30.32 -9.83
CA LEU A 326 -11.26 30.91 -10.04
C LEU A 326 -11.42 32.19 -9.21
N ILE A 327 -11.64 33.32 -9.89
CA ILE A 327 -11.90 34.63 -9.32
C ILE A 327 -13.36 34.99 -9.54
N ILE A 328 -14.08 35.40 -8.50
CA ILE A 328 -15.44 35.93 -8.63
C ILE A 328 -15.41 37.45 -8.47
N ILE A 329 -15.77 38.19 -9.53
CA ILE A 329 -15.85 39.66 -9.55
C ILE A 329 -17.29 40.05 -9.90
N LYS A 330 -17.96 40.79 -9.01
CA LYS A 330 -19.35 41.26 -9.21
C LYS A 330 -20.32 40.12 -9.60
N GLY A 331 -20.17 38.95 -8.97
CA GLY A 331 -20.98 37.75 -9.24
C GLY A 331 -20.62 36.98 -10.50
N ARG A 332 -19.65 37.46 -11.30
CA ARG A 332 -19.16 36.76 -12.50
C ARG A 332 -17.89 35.98 -12.19
N LYS A 333 -17.80 34.77 -12.74
CA LYS A 333 -16.70 33.82 -12.56
C LYS A 333 -15.64 34.02 -13.66
N TYR A 334 -14.39 34.17 -13.27
CA TYR A 334 -13.23 34.33 -14.16
C TYR A 334 -12.18 33.28 -13.80
N PHE A 335 -11.61 32.59 -14.79
CA PHE A 335 -10.45 31.74 -14.57
C PHE A 335 -9.19 32.52 -14.93
N SER A 336 -8.31 32.74 -13.96
CA SER A 336 -6.99 33.30 -14.20
C SER A 336 -6.02 32.16 -14.45
N LYS A 337 -5.60 32.00 -15.71
CA LYS A 337 -4.44 31.18 -16.09
C LYS A 337 -3.23 32.10 -16.21
N LYS A 338 -2.09 31.67 -15.70
CA LYS A 338 -0.84 31.97 -16.37
C LYS A 338 -0.47 30.74 -17.17
#